data_AF-A0A672MNS1-F1
#
_entry.id   AF-A0A672MNS1-F1
#
_cell.length_a   1.000
_cell.length_b   1.000
_cell.length_c   1.000
_cell.angle_alpha   90.00
_cell.angle_beta   90.00
_cell.angle_gamma   90.00
#
_symmetry.space_group_name_H-M   'P 1'
#
loop_
_entity.id
_entity.type
_entity.pdbx_description
1 polymer ?
#
loop_
_entity_poly.entity_id
_entity_poly.type
_entity_poly.pdbx_seq_one_letter_code
_entity_poly.pdbx_strand_id
1 'polypeptide(L)'
;LRTGEPRGCDYVNVPTTVFTPMEYGSCGYPEEKAVEIYGQENLEIYHSLFWPLEFTVPGRDNNRCYAKIICNKLDNERVIGFHYLGPNAGEVTQGFGAAMKCGITKDQLDNTIGIHPTCAEVTKSSG
;
A
#
# COMPACT_ATOMS: atom_id res chain seq x y z
N LEU A 1 -18.00 -6.75 23.55
CA LEU A 1 -16.99 -7.83 23.40
C LEU A 1 -17.70 -9.04 22.78
N ARG A 2 -17.52 -9.28 21.47
CA ARG A 2 -18.13 -10.45 20.80
C ARG A 2 -17.30 -11.69 21.11
N THR A 3 -17.95 -12.67 21.73
CA THR A 3 -17.42 -13.97 22.15
C THR A 3 -17.16 -14.90 20.96
N GLY A 4 -15.94 -15.41 20.86
CA GLY A 4 -15.71 -16.84 20.68
C GLY A 4 -15.77 -17.49 19.29
N GLU A 5 -15.96 -16.78 18.18
CA GLU A 5 -15.75 -17.44 16.88
C GLU A 5 -14.24 -17.58 16.59
N PRO A 6 -13.76 -18.78 16.18
CA PRO A 6 -12.39 -18.94 15.73
C PRO A 6 -12.19 -18.08 14.48
N ARG A 7 -11.60 -16.90 14.67
CA ARG A 7 -11.20 -16.05 13.54
C ARG A 7 -10.12 -16.80 12.78
N GLY A 8 -10.47 -17.31 11.60
CA GLY A 8 -9.48 -17.84 10.67
C GLY A 8 -8.37 -16.80 10.49
N CYS A 9 -7.12 -17.24 10.65
CA CYS A 9 -5.98 -16.35 10.46
C CYS A 9 -5.86 -16.05 8.96
N ASP A 10 -5.88 -14.76 8.62
CA ASP A 10 -5.68 -14.30 7.25
C ASP A 10 -4.17 -14.23 7.01
N TYR A 11 -3.65 -15.26 6.35
CA TYR A 11 -2.23 -15.38 6.06
C TYR A 11 -1.78 -14.58 4.83
N VAL A 12 -2.71 -13.96 4.10
CA VAL A 12 -2.42 -13.17 2.90
C VAL A 12 -2.23 -11.70 3.27
N ASN A 13 -3.15 -11.13 4.04
CA ASN A 13 -3.12 -9.70 4.39
C ASN A 13 -2.40 -9.44 5.72
N VAL A 14 -1.26 -10.09 5.95
CA VAL A 14 -0.42 -9.83 7.12
C VAL A 14 0.49 -8.64 6.83
N PRO A 15 0.28 -7.46 7.45
CA PRO A 15 1.14 -6.31 7.24
C PRO A 15 2.54 -6.60 7.78
N THR A 16 3.56 -6.27 6.99
CA THR A 16 4.98 -6.53 7.29
C THR A 16 5.79 -5.28 7.03
N THR A 17 6.81 -5.03 7.86
CA THR A 17 7.74 -3.91 7.70
C THR A 17 9.17 -4.37 7.92
N VAL A 18 10.09 -3.83 7.13
CA VAL A 18 11.53 -4.06 7.22
C VAL A 18 12.22 -2.71 7.40
N PHE A 19 12.99 -2.59 8.48
CA PHE A 19 13.73 -1.37 8.83
C PHE A 19 15.13 -1.42 8.22
N THR A 20 15.28 -0.86 7.03
CA THR A 20 16.60 -0.58 6.41
C THR A 20 16.87 0.93 6.47
N PRO A 21 18.00 1.47 5.95
CA PRO A 21 18.20 2.93 5.87
C PRO A 21 17.05 3.67 5.18
N MET A 22 16.28 2.98 4.33
CA MET A 22 14.95 3.37 3.88
C MET A 22 13.95 2.28 4.28
N GLU A 23 12.89 2.63 5.00
CA GLU A 23 11.94 1.63 5.48
C GLU A 23 11.09 1.09 4.33
N TYR A 24 10.78 -0.20 4.41
CA TYR A 24 9.87 -0.86 3.49
C TYR A 24 8.69 -1.45 4.26
N GLY A 25 7.49 -1.27 3.73
CA GLY A 25 6.25 -1.81 4.26
C GLY A 25 5.41 -2.45 3.17
N SER A 26 4.74 -3.56 3.50
CA SER A 26 3.90 -4.29 2.56
C SER A 26 2.71 -4.96 3.22
N CYS A 27 1.62 -5.12 2.47
CA CYS A 27 0.47 -5.92 2.86
C CYS A 27 -0.17 -6.54 1.61
N GLY A 28 -0.61 -7.80 1.67
CA GLY A 28 -1.22 -8.51 0.54
C GLY A 28 -0.19 -9.10 -0.43
N TYR A 29 -0.59 -9.29 -1.69
CA TYR A 29 0.24 -9.98 -2.67
C TYR A 29 1.32 -9.09 -3.29
N PRO A 30 2.54 -9.61 -3.53
CA PRO A 30 3.43 -9.03 -4.53
C PRO A 30 2.85 -9.20 -5.93
N GLU A 31 3.26 -8.33 -6.86
CA GLU A 31 2.75 -8.26 -8.23
C GLU A 31 2.87 -9.60 -8.96
N GLU A 32 4.04 -10.23 -8.92
CA GLU A 32 4.31 -11.50 -9.59
C GLU A 32 3.32 -12.57 -9.09
N LYS A 33 3.05 -12.58 -7.78
CA LYS A 33 2.11 -13.54 -7.19
C LYS A 33 0.66 -13.22 -7.55
N ALA A 34 0.30 -11.94 -7.60
CA ALA A 34 -1.02 -11.52 -8.05
C ALA A 34 -1.25 -11.94 -9.51
N VAL A 35 -0.25 -11.78 -10.38
CA VAL A 35 -0.32 -12.21 -11.79
C VAL A 35 -0.50 -13.72 -11.91
N GLU A 36 0.22 -14.52 -11.12
CA GLU A 36 0.04 -15.98 -11.09
C GLU A 36 -1.38 -16.41 -10.68
N ILE A 37 -2.01 -15.69 -9.75
CA ILE A 37 -3.32 -16.06 -9.18
C ILE A 37 -4.48 -15.55 -10.04
N TYR A 38 -4.38 -14.30 -10.52
CA TYR A 38 -5.49 -13.59 -11.14
C TYR A 38 -5.34 -13.40 -12.65
N GLY A 39 -4.12 -13.52 -13.20
CA GLY A 39 -3.82 -13.13 -14.58
C GLY A 39 -3.57 -11.64 -14.73
N GLN A 40 -2.55 -11.26 -15.51
CA GLN A 40 -2.13 -9.86 -15.71
C GLN A 40 -3.28 -8.98 -16.22
N GLU A 41 -4.11 -9.51 -17.11
CA GLU A 41 -5.24 -8.82 -17.72
C GLU A 41 -6.34 -8.46 -16.72
N ASN A 42 -6.36 -9.09 -15.54
CA ASN A 42 -7.34 -8.88 -14.48
C ASN A 42 -6.83 -7.96 -13.37
N LEU A 43 -5.61 -7.43 -13.50
CA LEU A 43 -5.01 -6.51 -12.54
C LEU A 43 -4.92 -5.10 -13.08
N GLU A 44 -4.91 -4.14 -12.16
CA GLU A 44 -4.51 -2.76 -12.40
C GLU A 44 -3.44 -2.38 -11.37
N ILE A 45 -2.36 -1.73 -11.81
CA ILE A 45 -1.17 -1.54 -10.99
C ILE A 45 -0.75 -0.07 -11.02
N TYR A 46 -0.83 0.58 -9.86
CA TYR A 46 -0.50 1.99 -9.71
C TYR A 46 0.89 2.14 -9.10
N HIS A 47 1.75 2.91 -9.77
CA HIS A 47 3.11 3.21 -9.36
C HIS A 47 3.23 4.69 -8.99
N SER A 48 3.73 4.98 -7.80
CA SER A 48 3.97 6.35 -7.34
C SER A 48 5.42 6.51 -6.94
N LEU A 49 6.17 7.32 -7.69
CA LEU A 49 7.50 7.77 -7.30
C LEU A 49 7.38 9.16 -6.69
N PHE A 50 7.94 9.36 -5.50
CA PHE A 50 7.80 10.62 -4.80
C PHE A 50 9.07 11.01 -4.05
N TRP A 51 9.14 12.30 -3.72
CA TRP A 51 10.23 12.89 -2.96
C TRP A 51 9.67 13.47 -1.66
N PRO A 52 9.99 12.86 -0.49
CA PRO A 52 9.56 13.38 0.79
C PRO A 52 9.99 14.82 1.00
N LEU A 53 9.07 15.67 1.50
CA LEU A 53 9.39 17.07 1.80
C LEU A 53 10.55 17.18 2.79
N GLU A 54 10.64 16.28 3.77
CA GLU A 54 11.74 16.22 4.74
C GLU A 54 13.12 16.00 4.10
N PHE A 55 13.20 15.46 2.88
CA PHE A 55 14.46 15.25 2.16
C PHE A 55 14.87 16.47 1.31
N THR A 56 14.00 17.47 1.13
CA THR A 56 14.31 18.67 0.33
C THR A 56 15.32 19.60 1.01
N VAL A 57 15.21 19.79 2.33
CA VAL A 57 16.08 20.72 3.09
C VAL A 57 17.53 20.24 3.22
N PRO A 58 17.81 18.94 3.46
CA PRO A 58 19.18 18.46 3.63
C PRO A 58 20.01 18.34 2.35
N GLY A 59 19.43 18.56 1.16
CA GLY A 59 20.12 18.35 -0.13
C GLY A 59 20.64 16.92 -0.32
N ARG A 60 20.03 15.93 0.34
CA ARG A 60 20.43 14.52 0.27
C ARG A 60 20.21 13.98 -1.15
N ASP A 61 21.12 13.11 -1.57
CA ASP A 61 21.14 12.45 -2.88
C ASP A 61 19.82 11.70 -3.19
N ASN A 62 19.59 11.46 -4.49
CA ASN A 62 18.37 10.98 -5.20
C ASN A 62 17.70 9.67 -4.71
N ASN A 63 17.52 9.46 -3.41
CA ASN A 63 16.81 8.33 -2.82
C ASN A 63 15.30 8.52 -2.96
N ARG A 64 14.77 8.22 -4.16
CA ARG A 64 13.35 8.30 -4.48
C ARG A 64 12.56 7.30 -3.64
N CYS A 65 11.52 7.79 -2.98
CA CYS A 65 10.55 6.93 -2.34
C CYS A 65 9.57 6.39 -3.38
N TYR A 66 8.95 5.26 -3.06
CA TYR A 66 8.13 4.53 -4.00
C TYR A 66 6.93 3.89 -3.30
N ALA A 67 5.78 3.93 -3.95
CA ALA A 67 4.60 3.17 -3.56
C ALA A 67 4.02 2.40 -4.75
N LYS A 68 3.48 1.22 -4.46
CA LYS A 68 2.76 0.37 -5.42
C LYS A 68 1.43 -0.07 -4.82
N ILE A 69 0.35 0.11 -5.58
CA ILE A 69 -0.98 -0.42 -5.27
C ILE A 69 -1.36 -1.42 -6.36
N ILE A 70 -1.80 -2.61 -5.98
CA ILE A 70 -2.24 -3.66 -6.89
C ILE A 70 -3.73 -3.88 -6.65
N CYS A 71 -4.54 -3.70 -7.70
CA CYS A 71 -5.99 -3.81 -7.64
C CYS A 71 -6.49 -4.99 -8.49
N ASN A 72 -7.50 -5.70 -7.98
CA ASN A 72 -8.18 -6.76 -8.71
C ASN A 72 -9.40 -6.19 -9.47
N LYS A 73 -9.34 -6.15 -10.80
CA LYS A 73 -10.44 -5.62 -11.64
C LYS A 73 -11.69 -6.50 -11.60
N LEU A 74 -11.55 -7.80 -11.31
CA LEU A 74 -12.67 -8.72 -11.16
C LEU A 74 -13.47 -8.50 -9.86
N ASP A 75 -12.92 -7.71 -8.94
CA ASP A 75 -13.46 -7.49 -7.60
C ASP A 75 -13.55 -5.99 -7.30
N ASN A 76 -14.20 -5.24 -8.21
CA ASN A 76 -14.47 -3.81 -8.08
C ASN A 76 -13.23 -2.98 -7.73
N GLU A 77 -12.09 -3.29 -8.36
CA GLU A 77 -10.78 -2.67 -8.09
C GLU A 77 -10.38 -2.70 -6.62
N ARG A 78 -10.76 -3.78 -5.90
CA ARG A 78 -10.32 -4.01 -4.53
C ARG A 78 -8.80 -4.08 -4.49
N VAL A 79 -8.21 -3.37 -3.52
CA VAL A 79 -6.77 -3.39 -3.27
C VAL A 79 -6.39 -4.75 -2.68
N ILE A 80 -5.54 -5.47 -3.40
CA ILE A 80 -5.03 -6.81 -3.03
C ILE A 80 -3.54 -6.83 -2.73
N GLY A 81 -2.84 -5.74 -3.02
CA GLY A 81 -1.42 -5.55 -2.70
C GLY A 81 -1.09 -4.08 -2.45
N PHE A 82 -0.31 -3.84 -1.42
CA PHE A 82 0.25 -2.54 -1.04
C PHE A 82 1.73 -2.72 -0.77
N HIS A 83 2.56 -1.89 -1.38
CA HIS A 83 4.00 -1.84 -1.13
C HIS A 83 4.45 -0.38 -1.04
N TYR A 84 5.26 -0.08 -0.04
CA TYR A 84 5.72 1.28 0.22
C TYR A 84 7.18 1.25 0.68
N LEU A 85 8.00 2.08 0.05
CA LEU A 85 9.40 2.27 0.34
C LEU A 85 9.61 3.76 0.60
N GLY A 86 9.78 4.14 1.86
CA GLY A 86 9.88 5.54 2.27
C GLY A 86 9.81 5.73 3.79
N PRO A 87 9.84 6.98 4.28
CA PRO A 87 9.77 7.28 5.70
C PRO A 87 8.49 6.75 6.34
N ASN A 88 8.60 6.27 7.60
CA ASN A 88 7.48 5.81 8.43
C ASN A 88 6.66 4.69 7.76
N ALA A 89 7.35 3.74 7.10
CA ALA A 89 6.68 2.68 6.36
C ALA A 89 5.84 1.78 7.28
N GLY A 90 6.27 1.59 8.53
CA GLY A 90 5.52 0.82 9.54
C GLY A 90 4.16 1.44 9.83
N GLU A 91 4.14 2.74 10.11
CA GLU A 91 2.95 3.52 10.45
C GLU A 91 1.98 3.58 9.26
N VAL A 92 2.50 3.83 8.06
CA VAL A 92 1.69 3.84 6.83
C VAL A 92 1.09 2.44 6.58
N THR A 93 1.91 1.38 6.67
CA THR A 93 1.47 0.00 6.42
C THR A 93 0.41 -0.46 7.43
N GLN A 94 0.50 -0.03 8.68
CA GLN A 94 -0.51 -0.35 9.70
C GLN A 94 -1.90 0.17 9.32
N GLY A 95 -1.98 1.41 8.81
CA GLY A 95 -3.23 2.00 8.32
C GLY A 95 -3.77 1.27 7.09
N PHE A 96 -2.91 0.99 6.11
CA PHE A 96 -3.27 0.25 4.90
C PHE A 96 -3.70 -1.19 5.19
N GLY A 97 -3.04 -1.88 6.10
CA GLY A 97 -3.42 -3.23 6.53
C GLY A 97 -4.84 -3.26 7.09
N ALA A 98 -5.23 -2.28 7.90
CA ALA A 98 -6.60 -2.14 8.39
C ALA A 98 -7.60 -1.85 7.25
N ALA A 99 -7.25 -0.94 6.33
CA ALA A 99 -8.11 -0.60 5.19
C ALA A 99 -8.31 -1.79 4.23
N MET A 100 -7.25 -2.53 3.92
CA MET A 100 -7.31 -3.75 3.11
C MET A 100 -8.13 -4.84 3.79
N LYS A 101 -8.04 -4.97 5.11
CA LYS A 101 -8.90 -5.90 5.88
C LYS A 101 -10.38 -5.55 5.77
N CYS A 102 -10.70 -4.27 5.63
CA CYS A 102 -12.06 -3.77 5.39
C CYS A 102 -12.48 -3.84 3.91
N GLY A 103 -11.62 -4.32 3.01
CA GLY A 103 -11.93 -4.46 1.59
C GLY A 103 -11.86 -3.16 0.80
N ILE A 104 -10.93 -2.24 1.14
CA ILE A 104 -10.78 -0.97 0.44
C ILE A 104 -10.63 -1.15 -1.08
N THR A 105 -11.36 -0.34 -1.85
CA THR A 105 -11.23 -0.25 -3.31
C THR A 105 -10.40 0.95 -3.74
N LYS A 106 -9.90 0.94 -4.98
CA LYS A 106 -9.18 2.10 -5.53
C LYS A 106 -10.02 3.38 -5.49
N ASP A 107 -11.30 3.30 -5.86
CA ASP A 107 -12.23 4.43 -5.79
C ASP A 107 -12.35 5.00 -4.37
N GLN A 108 -12.48 4.15 -3.34
CA GLN A 108 -12.52 4.61 -1.94
C GLN A 108 -11.21 5.28 -1.52
N LEU A 109 -10.07 4.74 -1.95
CA LEU A 109 -8.75 5.31 -1.67
C LEU A 109 -8.61 6.70 -2.31
N ASP A 110 -9.04 6.85 -3.57
CA ASP A 110 -8.95 8.12 -4.32
C ASP A 110 -9.92 9.18 -3.79
N ASN A 111 -11.11 8.77 -3.37
CA ASN A 111 -12.11 9.67 -2.77
C ASN A 111 -11.78 10.07 -1.32
N THR A 112 -10.76 9.47 -0.71
CA THR A 112 -10.29 9.89 0.61
C THR A 112 -9.52 11.21 0.48
N ILE A 113 -9.76 12.19 1.36
CA ILE A 113 -8.99 13.44 1.37
C ILE A 113 -7.57 13.18 1.89
N GLY A 114 -6.56 13.71 1.20
CA GLY A 114 -5.15 13.61 1.62
C GLY A 114 -4.84 14.52 2.80
N ILE A 115 -3.94 14.08 3.68
CA ILE A 115 -3.35 14.95 4.71
C ILE A 115 -2.06 15.52 4.12
N HIS A 116 -1.98 16.84 3.98
CA HIS A 116 -0.84 17.50 3.35
C HIS A 116 -0.07 18.38 4.36
N PRO A 117 1.27 18.36 4.39
CA PRO A 117 2.18 17.51 3.59
C PRO A 117 2.47 16.17 4.28
N THR A 118 2.17 15.03 3.63
CA THR A 118 2.56 13.70 4.15
C THR A 118 3.00 12.77 3.04
N CYS A 119 3.93 11.84 3.33
CA CYS A 119 4.34 10.83 2.34
C CYS A 119 3.20 9.85 2.01
N ALA A 120 2.28 9.60 2.94
CA ALA A 120 1.19 8.65 2.77
C ALA A 120 0.15 9.09 1.72
N GLU A 121 0.06 10.40 1.42
CA GLU A 121 -0.94 10.91 0.48
C GLU A 121 -0.70 10.50 -0.98
N VAL A 122 0.54 10.10 -1.32
CA VAL A 122 0.99 9.80 -2.69
C VAL A 122 0.39 8.53 -3.29
N THR A 123 -0.20 7.66 -2.46
CA THR A 123 -0.86 6.41 -2.89
C THR A 123 -2.12 6.63 -3.72
N LYS A 124 -2.52 7.90 -3.91
CA LYS A 124 -3.70 8.34 -4.67
C LYS A 124 -3.38 8.80 -6.10
N SER A 125 -2.19 8.49 -6.61
CA SER A 125 -1.77 8.94 -7.94
C SER A 125 -2.68 8.34 -9.01
N SER A 126 -3.25 9.20 -9.86
CA SER A 126 -3.89 8.80 -11.12
C SER A 126 -2.81 8.30 -12.07
N GLY A 127 -3.08 7.18 -12.76
CA GLY A 127 -2.20 6.66 -13.82
C GLY A 127 -2.05 7.62 -14.99
#